data_AF-A0A7C5YQM7-F1
#
_entry.id   AF-A0A7C5YQM7-F1
#
_cell.length_a   1.000
_cell.length_b   1.000
_cell.length_c   1.000
_cell.angle_alpha   90.00
_cell.angle_beta   90.00
_cell.angle_gamma   90.00
#
_symmetry.space_group_name_H-M   'P 1'
#
loop_
_entity.id
_entity.type
_entity.pdbx_description
1 polymer ?
#
loop_
_entity_poly.entity_id
_entity_poly.type
_entity_poly.pdbx_seq_one_letter_code
_entity_poly.pdbx_strand_id
1 'polypeptide(L)'
;MRKRHPNARFSKRRLKQLINELIAYAKELCPEAEVLEVKIPGYEELDAMVEIVVPNEKYEQVHDAVLHREYEIFMTEGYDIGVHVLSRSDYDWIMAKMKSLGAL
;
A
#
# COMPACT_ATOMS: atom_id res chain seq x y z
N MET A 1 -10.56 12.20 4.10
CA MET A 1 -9.54 12.16 5.18
C MET A 1 -10.11 11.43 6.37
N ARG A 2 -9.52 10.28 6.74
CA ARG A 2 -9.89 9.53 7.93
C ARG A 2 -9.31 10.26 9.15
N LYS A 3 -10.10 10.48 10.20
CA LYS A 3 -9.62 11.17 11.40
C LYS A 3 -8.85 10.19 12.27
N ARG A 4 -7.60 10.54 12.62
CA ARG A 4 -6.72 9.75 13.50
C ARG A 4 -7.44 9.42 14.82
N HIS A 5 -7.53 8.14 15.16
CA HIS A 5 -8.01 7.72 16.48
C HIS A 5 -6.91 7.98 17.53
N PRO A 6 -7.21 8.72 18.63
CA PRO A 6 -6.20 9.20 19.57
C PRO A 6 -5.64 8.15 20.55
N ASN A 7 -5.94 6.86 20.38
CA ASN A 7 -5.78 5.87 21.45
C ASN A 7 -4.40 5.18 21.53
N ALA A 8 -3.54 5.29 20.52
CA ALA A 8 -2.22 4.66 20.52
C ALA A 8 -1.08 5.66 20.29
N ARG A 9 -0.05 5.61 21.15
CA ARG A 9 1.18 6.39 20.95
C ARG A 9 1.88 5.88 19.70
N PHE A 10 1.99 6.73 18.68
CA PHE A 10 2.64 6.39 17.42
C PHE A 10 4.05 5.81 17.64
N SER A 11 4.27 4.61 17.10
CA SER A 11 5.55 3.89 17.13
C SER A 11 6.01 3.58 15.71
N LYS A 12 7.15 4.16 15.30
CA LYS A 12 7.79 3.87 14.00
C LYS A 12 8.14 2.39 13.84
N ARG A 13 8.52 1.72 14.94
CA ARG A 13 8.84 0.29 14.92
C ARG A 13 7.61 -0.54 14.58
N ARG A 14 6.46 -0.23 15.20
CA ARG A 14 5.21 -0.95 14.93
C ARG A 14 4.67 -0.63 13.53
N LEU A 15 4.78 0.62 13.07
CA LEU A 15 4.47 0.96 11.67
C LEU A 15 5.26 0.09 10.68
N LYS A 16 6.58 -0.04 10.87
CA LYS A 16 7.42 -0.88 10.01
C LYS A 16 7.00 -2.37 10.05
N GLN A 17 6.59 -2.86 11.20
CA GLN A 17 6.06 -4.23 11.33
C GLN A 17 4.77 -4.40 10.54
N LEU A 18 3.81 -3.49 10.70
CA LEU A 18 2.52 -3.52 10.00
C LEU A 18 2.69 -3.44 8.47
N ILE A 19 3.62 -2.61 7.98
CA ILE A 19 3.97 -2.56 6.56
C ILE A 19 4.52 -3.91 6.07
N ASN A 20 5.42 -4.52 6.83
CA ASN A 20 5.96 -5.84 6.47
C ASN A 20 4.88 -6.93 6.50
N GLU A 21 3.94 -6.87 7.46
CA GLU A 21 2.80 -7.77 7.56
C GLU A 21 1.86 -7.61 6.34
N LEU A 22 1.56 -6.37 5.92
CA LEU A 22 0.78 -6.10 4.70
C LEU A 22 1.47 -6.61 3.43
N ILE A 23 2.78 -6.39 3.31
CA ILE A 23 3.57 -6.89 2.17
C ILE A 23 3.57 -8.42 2.14
N ALA A 24 3.78 -9.07 3.30
CA ALA A 24 3.74 -10.51 3.40
C ALA A 24 2.36 -11.05 3.00
N TYR A 25 1.29 -10.42 3.50
CA TYR A 25 -0.09 -10.78 3.17
C TYR A 25 -0.38 -10.66 1.67
N ALA A 26 0.03 -9.58 1.02
CA ALA A 26 -0.11 -9.43 -0.43
C ALA A 26 0.64 -10.53 -1.20
N LYS A 27 1.83 -10.92 -0.75
CA LYS A 27 2.63 -12.00 -1.35
C LYS A 27 2.08 -13.40 -1.09
N GLU A 28 1.40 -13.62 0.04
CA GLU A 28 0.68 -14.86 0.31
C GLU A 28 -0.50 -15.03 -0.66
N LEU A 29 -1.20 -13.94 -0.98
CA LEU A 29 -2.31 -13.94 -1.95
C LEU A 29 -1.82 -14.05 -3.40
N CYS A 30 -0.71 -13.40 -3.73
CA CYS A 30 -0.09 -13.39 -5.05
C CYS A 30 1.44 -13.41 -4.90
N PRO A 31 2.09 -14.58 -5.03
CA PRO A 31 3.55 -14.68 -4.94
C PRO A 31 4.30 -13.83 -5.97
N GLU A 32 3.66 -13.51 -7.10
CA GLU A 32 4.20 -12.62 -8.13
C GLU A 32 4.08 -11.12 -7.80
N ALA A 33 3.50 -10.76 -6.64
CA ALA A 33 3.34 -9.37 -6.24
C ALA A 33 4.70 -8.66 -6.09
N GLU A 34 4.87 -7.57 -6.81
CA GLU A 34 6.03 -6.70 -6.76
C GLU A 34 5.74 -5.48 -5.89
N VAL A 35 6.60 -5.23 -4.90
CA VAL A 35 6.53 -4.02 -4.08
C VAL A 35 7.45 -2.98 -4.71
N LEU A 36 6.87 -1.91 -5.25
CA LEU A 36 7.62 -0.90 -5.99
C LEU A 36 8.20 0.16 -5.06
N GLU A 37 7.40 0.63 -4.11
CA GLU A 37 7.80 1.73 -3.25
C GLU A 37 7.19 1.61 -1.85
N VAL A 38 8.01 1.94 -0.85
CA VAL A 38 7.59 2.06 0.56
C VAL A 38 8.05 3.43 1.06
N LYS A 39 7.13 4.40 1.12
CA LYS A 39 7.42 5.75 1.65
C LYS A 39 7.09 5.81 3.13
N ILE A 40 8.10 6.07 3.96
CA ILE A 40 8.00 6.25 5.41
C ILE A 40 8.95 7.41 5.77
N PRO A 41 8.58 8.57 6.35
CA PRO A 41 7.27 9.13 6.71
C PRO A 41 6.97 10.50 6.02
N GLY A 42 5.69 10.90 5.97
CA GLY A 42 5.25 12.28 5.69
C GLY A 42 4.63 12.53 4.31
N TYR A 43 4.19 11.50 3.59
CA TYR A 43 3.43 11.71 2.36
C TYR A 43 2.01 12.15 2.71
N GLU A 44 1.69 13.42 2.44
CA GLU A 44 0.32 13.97 2.40
C GLU A 44 -0.64 13.39 3.45
N GLU A 45 -0.25 13.46 4.73
CA GLU A 45 -1.05 13.07 5.92
C GLU A 45 -1.08 11.57 6.29
N LEU A 46 -0.51 10.68 5.49
CA LEU A 46 -0.39 9.26 5.80
C LEU A 46 0.83 8.95 6.69
N ASP A 47 0.72 7.90 7.51
CA ASP A 47 1.86 7.36 8.26
C ASP A 47 2.86 6.65 7.31
N ALA A 48 2.35 6.00 6.26
CA ALA A 48 3.14 5.39 5.20
C ALA A 48 2.33 5.18 3.91
N MET A 49 3.03 4.95 2.79
CA MET A 49 2.43 4.50 1.52
C MET A 49 3.17 3.25 1.02
N VAL A 50 2.41 2.27 0.54
CA VAL A 50 2.91 1.03 -0.08
C VAL A 50 2.29 0.88 -1.47
N GLU A 51 3.13 0.76 -2.50
CA GLU A 51 2.70 0.47 -3.86
C GLU A 51 3.04 -0.97 -4.24
N ILE A 52 2.03 -1.69 -4.74
CA ILE A 52 2.09 -3.11 -5.07
C ILE A 52 1.57 -3.31 -6.49
N VAL A 53 2.34 -3.99 -7.34
CA VAL A 53 1.89 -4.42 -8.66
C VAL A 53 1.63 -5.92 -8.66
N VAL A 54 0.51 -6.31 -9.25
CA VAL A 54 0.09 -7.71 -9.39
C VAL A 54 -0.28 -8.04 -10.84
N PRO A 55 -0.28 -9.32 -11.23
CA PRO A 55 -0.87 -9.76 -12.50
C PRO A 55 -2.32 -9.29 -12.63
N ASN A 56 -2.75 -8.98 -13.86
CA ASN A 56 -4.08 -8.42 -14.13
C ASN A 56 -5.21 -9.32 -13.60
N GLU A 57 -5.06 -10.63 -13.75
CA GLU A 57 -6.00 -11.66 -13.32
C GLU A 57 -6.12 -11.79 -11.79
N LYS A 58 -5.17 -11.22 -11.03
CA LYS A 58 -5.17 -11.21 -9.56
C LYS A 58 -5.57 -9.87 -8.97
N TYR A 59 -5.73 -8.84 -9.79
CA TYR A 59 -5.96 -7.46 -9.34
C TYR A 59 -7.11 -7.35 -8.35
N GLU A 60 -8.33 -7.71 -8.75
CA GLU A 60 -9.52 -7.54 -7.89
C GLU A 60 -9.39 -8.30 -6.56
N GLN A 61 -8.95 -9.57 -6.62
CA GLN A 61 -8.78 -10.40 -5.43
C GLN A 61 -7.78 -9.81 -4.44
N VAL A 62 -6.60 -9.38 -4.93
CA VAL A 62 -5.55 -8.86 -4.06
C VAL A 62 -5.91 -7.46 -3.57
N HIS A 63 -6.46 -6.61 -4.44
CA HIS A 63 -6.90 -5.26 -4.11
C HIS A 63 -7.88 -5.25 -2.95
N ASP A 64 -8.97 -6.02 -3.06
CA ASP A 64 -10.03 -6.00 -2.04
C ASP A 64 -9.55 -6.56 -0.70
N ALA A 65 -8.78 -7.65 -0.74
CA ALA A 65 -8.23 -8.27 0.46
C ALA A 65 -7.23 -7.34 1.18
N VAL A 66 -6.33 -6.71 0.43
CA VAL A 66 -5.30 -5.81 0.98
C VAL A 66 -5.93 -4.52 1.51
N LEU A 67 -6.91 -3.93 0.81
CA LEU A 67 -7.64 -2.76 1.31
C LEU A 67 -8.46 -3.08 2.57
N HIS A 68 -9.06 -4.27 2.64
CA HIS A 68 -9.74 -4.69 3.85
C HIS A 68 -8.77 -4.77 5.03
N ARG A 69 -7.60 -5.38 4.82
CA ARG A 69 -6.57 -5.52 5.86
C ARG A 69 -5.99 -4.17 6.29
N GLU A 70 -5.77 -3.26 5.35
CA GLU A 70 -5.38 -1.87 5.62
C GLU A 70 -6.39 -1.18 6.53
N TYR A 71 -7.68 -1.29 6.21
CA TYR A 71 -8.74 -0.69 7.01
C TYR A 71 -8.82 -1.27 8.42
N GLU A 72 -8.64 -2.59 8.58
CA GLU A 72 -8.55 -3.21 9.91
C GLU A 72 -7.39 -2.63 10.74
N ILE A 73 -6.22 -2.43 10.13
CA ILE A 73 -5.06 -1.83 10.79
C ILE A 73 -5.39 -0.41 11.26
N PHE A 74 -6.02 0.38 10.41
CA PHE A 74 -6.45 1.73 10.78
C PHE A 74 -7.44 1.70 11.96
N MET A 75 -8.45 0.84 11.92
CA MET A 75 -9.49 0.79 12.95
C MET A 75 -8.99 0.24 14.29
N THR A 76 -8.06 -0.71 14.27
CA THR A 76 -7.60 -1.43 15.47
C THR A 76 -6.34 -0.83 16.08
N GLU A 77 -5.40 -0.38 15.25
CA GLU A 77 -4.06 0.07 15.67
C GLU A 77 -3.86 1.57 15.46
N GLY A 78 -4.74 2.24 14.70
CA GLY A 78 -4.70 3.69 14.49
C GLY A 78 -3.62 4.18 13.54
N TYR A 79 -3.01 3.28 12.75
CA TYR A 79 -2.02 3.62 11.71
C TYR A 79 -2.72 3.83 10.37
N ASP A 80 -2.48 4.97 9.73
CA ASP A 80 -3.03 5.28 8.40
C ASP A 80 -1.98 4.95 7.33
N ILE A 81 -2.08 3.73 6.78
CA ILE A 81 -1.14 3.21 5.78
C ILE A 81 -1.87 3.22 4.44
N GLY A 82 -1.51 4.13 3.53
CA GLY A 82 -2.00 4.07 2.16
C GLY A 82 -1.47 2.82 1.46
N VAL A 83 -2.35 2.06 0.82
CA VAL A 83 -1.95 0.95 -0.04
C VAL A 83 -2.56 1.13 -1.42
N HIS A 84 -1.70 1.18 -2.42
CA HIS A 84 -2.08 1.19 -3.83
C HIS A 84 -1.72 -0.16 -4.45
N VAL A 85 -2.75 -0.94 -4.77
CA VAL A 85 -2.59 -2.13 -5.61
C VAL A 85 -2.87 -1.71 -7.04
N LEU A 86 -1.97 -2.03 -7.96
CA LEU A 86 -2.09 -1.75 -9.39
C LEU A 86 -2.05 -3.07 -10.16
N SER A 87 -2.88 -3.18 -11.20
CA SER A 87 -2.68 -4.22 -12.19
C SER A 87 -1.39 -3.93 -12.98
N ARG A 88 -0.75 -4.97 -13.53
CA ARG A 88 0.46 -4.80 -14.36
C ARG A 88 0.21 -3.82 -15.50
N SER A 89 -0.93 -3.95 -16.17
CA SER A 89 -1.28 -3.08 -17.30
C SER A 89 -1.47 -1.62 -16.89
N ASP A 90 -2.07 -1.35 -15.72
CA ASP A 90 -2.21 0.02 -15.21
C ASP A 90 -0.85 0.63 -14.88
N TYR A 91 0.02 -0.15 -14.22
CA TYR A 91 1.38 0.29 -13.91
C TYR A 91 2.17 0.62 -15.18
N ASP A 92 2.17 -0.28 -16.17
CA ASP A 92 2.88 -0.08 -17.44
C ASP A 92 2.35 1.17 -18.17
N TRP A 93 1.04 1.41 -18.14
CA TRP A 93 0.43 2.61 -18.71
C TRP A 93 0.88 3.88 -17.98
N ILE A 94 0.90 3.88 -16.65
CA ILE A 94 1.39 5.01 -15.84
C ILE A 94 2.84 5.32 -16.20
N MET A 95 3.70 4.31 -16.22
CA MET A 95 5.12 4.47 -16.52
C MET A 95 5.36 4.99 -17.94
N ALA A 96 4.63 4.46 -18.93
CA ALA A 96 4.68 4.96 -20.30
C ALA A 96 4.27 6.44 -20.38
N LYS A 97 3.21 6.81 -19.66
CA LYS A 97 2.72 8.20 -19.61
C LYS A 97 3.73 9.12 -18.92
N MET A 98 4.31 8.73 -17.78
CA MET A 98 5.32 9.53 -17.09
C MET A 98 6.56 9.77 -17.96
N LYS A 99 7.00 8.75 -18.70
CA LYS A 99 8.08 8.87 -19.68
C LYS A 99 7.74 9.85 -20.80
N SER A 100 6.51 9.82 -21.32
CA SER A 100 6.06 10.75 -22.36
C SER A 100 5.99 12.22 -21.90
N LEU A 101 5.84 12.43 -20.59
CA LEU A 101 5.77 13.75 -19.96
C LEU A 101 7.15 14.27 -19.49
N GLY A 102 8.23 13.50 -19.71
CA GLY A 102 9.58 13.88 -19.26
C GLY A 102 9.76 13.89 -17.74
N ALA A 103 8.91 13.17 -17.00
CA ALA A 103 8.93 13.09 -15.54
C ALA A 103 9.83 11.94 -15.01
N LEU A 104 10.48 11.20 -15.91
CA LEU A 104 11.39 10.07 -15.64
C LEU A 104 12.64 10.18 -16.54
#